data_AF-A0A4Q7X4T9-F1
#
_entry.id   AF-A0A4Q7X4T9-F1
#
_cell.length_a   1.000
_cell.length_b   1.000
_cell.length_c   1.000
_cell.angle_alpha   90.00
_cell.angle_beta   90.00
_cell.angle_gamma   90.00
#
_symmetry.space_group_name_H-M   'P 1'
#
loop_
_entity.id
_entity.type
_entity.pdbx_description
1 polymer ?
#
loop_
_entity_poly.entity_id
_entity_poly.type
_entity_poly.pdbx_seq_one_letter_code
_entity_poly.pdbx_strand_id
1 'polypeptide(L)'
;MNADTRGEREAGTVDTAAREDGWTPGPPGTLDLDKLFAARLHAARVRPYLATALFALHTVESRQVPTMAVDRHWRCYVSPAFVDRTPVEELAGVWVHEVSHLLRDHHGRGDRVARQRGLTGPGERLRMNIAADFEINDDVFGDGLLRPEGAALPELLGLPGGQLMEDYLRMFRLGPRLKDLAWLDCGSGADGRERAWELGPYGAHGLSEQQRDAVRFRVAQGITGRPGSAPRGWRRWAEEAFHPPQPWRELLGAAVRSAASAPGAGEDYSYGRPARRSCALPGVVLPSLRRRPPRVSVIIDTSGSVSDSELGSALVEVAAISRAVGGRRDLVSVLSCDASAQVVHPLCKGEGIPLMGGGGTDLRSGFARALRAQARPDVIVVLTDGQTPWPSAQPPCRTVVGLFPRPLSAGSWDEDDPDYVPDGPPAWARVVEIGG
;
A
#
# COMPACT_ATOMS: atom_id res chain seq x y z
N MET A 1 -72.53 58.46 -5.21
CA MET A 1 -73.36 57.25 -5.34
C MET A 1 -72.45 56.08 -5.66
N ASN A 2 -72.69 54.96 -4.98
CA ASN A 2 -71.82 53.78 -4.82
C ASN A 2 -71.49 53.02 -6.11
N ALA A 3 -70.34 52.32 -6.05
CA ALA A 3 -70.10 50.88 -6.32
C ALA A 3 -68.72 50.73 -6.98
N ASP A 4 -67.67 50.38 -6.24
CA ASP A 4 -67.28 49.03 -5.80
C ASP A 4 -66.81 48.13 -6.96
N THR A 5 -65.49 47.89 -7.03
CA THR A 5 -64.91 46.57 -7.32
C THR A 5 -63.40 46.59 -7.04
N ARG A 6 -62.98 45.57 -6.29
CA ARG A 6 -61.66 45.35 -5.71
C ARG A 6 -60.61 45.02 -6.77
N GLY A 7 -59.43 45.63 -6.64
CA GLY A 7 -58.22 45.23 -7.35
C GLY A 7 -57.55 44.04 -6.66
N GLU A 8 -57.48 42.92 -7.35
CA GLU A 8 -56.58 41.81 -7.02
C GLU A 8 -55.19 42.13 -7.58
N ARG A 9 -54.18 42.12 -6.70
CA ARG A 9 -52.77 42.27 -7.06
C ARG A 9 -52.20 40.88 -7.32
N GLU A 10 -51.55 40.73 -8.46
CA GLU A 10 -50.76 39.57 -8.85
C GLU A 10 -49.73 39.22 -7.75
N ALA A 11 -49.82 38.00 -7.22
CA ALA A 11 -48.78 37.40 -6.44
C ALA A 11 -47.76 36.79 -7.42
N GLY A 12 -46.55 37.34 -7.45
CA GLY A 12 -45.43 36.78 -8.20
C GLY A 12 -45.05 35.42 -7.64
N THR A 13 -45.28 34.38 -8.43
CA THR A 13 -44.73 33.04 -8.19
C THR A 13 -43.24 33.09 -8.49
N VAL A 14 -42.42 32.94 -7.46
CA VAL A 14 -40.97 32.74 -7.60
C VAL A 14 -40.78 31.34 -8.16
N ASP A 15 -40.41 31.27 -9.43
CA ASP A 15 -40.02 30.06 -10.14
C ASP A 15 -38.70 29.53 -9.57
N THR A 16 -38.77 28.63 -8.59
CA THR A 16 -37.63 27.83 -8.17
C THR A 16 -37.46 26.67 -9.13
N ALA A 17 -36.88 26.96 -10.31
CA ALA A 17 -36.38 25.93 -11.20
C ALA A 17 -35.25 25.17 -10.49
N ALA A 18 -35.58 23.99 -9.98
CA ALA A 18 -34.60 22.99 -9.59
C ALA A 18 -33.76 22.67 -10.83
N ARG A 19 -32.44 22.83 -10.70
CA ARG A 19 -31.49 22.31 -11.68
C ARG A 19 -31.57 20.78 -11.60
N GLU A 20 -32.29 20.19 -12.55
CA GLU A 20 -32.19 18.77 -12.83
C GLU A 20 -30.79 18.52 -13.43
N ASP A 21 -29.90 17.98 -12.61
CA ASP A 21 -28.64 17.42 -13.07
C ASP A 21 -28.97 16.27 -14.02
N GLY A 22 -28.61 16.44 -15.30
CA GLY A 22 -28.95 15.54 -16.41
C GLY A 22 -28.27 14.17 -16.32
N TRP A 23 -28.74 13.32 -15.41
CA TRP A 23 -28.46 11.89 -15.42
C TRP A 23 -29.47 11.19 -16.32
N THR A 24 -29.02 10.76 -17.50
CA THR A 24 -29.79 9.85 -18.35
C THR A 24 -29.41 8.41 -17.99
N PRO A 25 -30.30 7.61 -17.39
CA PRO A 25 -30.01 6.22 -17.11
C PRO A 25 -29.75 5.45 -18.41
N GLY A 26 -28.75 4.55 -18.38
CA GLY A 26 -28.43 3.67 -19.51
C GLY A 26 -29.58 2.74 -19.90
N PRO A 27 -29.49 2.01 -21.03
CA PRO A 27 -30.53 1.07 -21.43
C PRO A 27 -30.75 0.01 -20.33
N PRO A 28 -32.02 -0.39 -20.06
CA PRO A 28 -32.33 -1.30 -18.97
C PRO A 28 -31.57 -2.62 -19.11
N GLY A 29 -30.81 -2.99 -18.08
CA GLY A 29 -30.05 -4.24 -18.01
C GLY A 29 -28.56 -4.15 -18.33
N THR A 30 -28.03 -2.96 -18.66
CA THR A 30 -26.57 -2.68 -18.71
C THR A 30 -26.11 -1.96 -17.45
N LEU A 31 -24.87 -2.18 -17.01
CA LEU A 31 -24.33 -1.51 -15.83
C LEU A 31 -24.29 0.02 -15.99
N ASP A 32 -25.00 0.75 -15.13
CA ASP A 32 -24.91 2.22 -15.05
C ASP A 32 -23.56 2.64 -14.45
N LEU A 33 -22.58 2.85 -15.32
CA LEU A 33 -21.22 3.24 -14.94
C LEU A 33 -21.16 4.66 -14.36
N ASP A 34 -22.00 5.58 -14.80
CA ASP A 34 -22.01 6.95 -14.32
C ASP A 34 -22.44 7.00 -12.85
N LYS A 35 -23.53 6.31 -12.51
CA LYS A 35 -24.00 6.16 -11.13
C LYS A 35 -22.96 5.44 -10.27
N LEU A 36 -22.38 4.35 -10.78
CA LEU A 36 -21.37 3.58 -10.06
C LEU A 36 -20.10 4.39 -9.77
N PHE A 37 -19.62 5.18 -10.74
CA PHE A 37 -18.43 6.01 -10.58
C PHE A 37 -18.70 7.29 -9.81
N ALA A 38 -19.91 7.85 -9.86
CA ALA A 38 -20.34 8.90 -8.94
C ALA A 38 -20.26 8.40 -7.49
N ALA A 39 -20.74 7.18 -7.21
CA ALA A 39 -20.61 6.55 -5.89
C ALA A 39 -19.14 6.31 -5.48
N ARG A 40 -18.28 5.86 -6.42
CA ARG A 40 -16.84 5.70 -6.16
C ARG A 40 -16.17 7.04 -5.83
N LEU A 41 -16.52 8.10 -6.53
CA LEU A 41 -16.02 9.45 -6.26
C LEU A 41 -16.52 9.96 -4.91
N HIS A 42 -17.79 9.73 -4.56
CA HIS A 42 -18.33 10.06 -3.25
C HIS A 42 -17.58 9.32 -2.13
N ALA A 43 -17.33 8.02 -2.29
CA ALA A 43 -16.51 7.23 -1.38
C ALA A 43 -15.10 7.83 -1.19
N ALA A 44 -14.44 8.22 -2.29
CA ALA A 44 -13.12 8.84 -2.23
C ALA A 44 -13.14 10.24 -1.59
N ARG A 45 -14.22 11.02 -1.74
CA ARG A 45 -14.38 12.32 -1.06
C ARG A 45 -14.57 12.15 0.45
N VAL A 46 -15.36 11.15 0.84
CA VAL A 46 -15.69 10.87 2.25
C VAL A 46 -14.55 10.12 2.97
N ARG A 47 -13.78 9.30 2.25
CA ARG A 47 -12.59 8.58 2.72
C ARG A 47 -11.37 8.86 1.83
N PRO A 48 -10.80 10.08 1.85
CA PRO A 48 -9.70 10.47 0.95
C PRO A 48 -8.47 9.58 1.04
N TYR A 49 -8.21 9.01 2.22
CA TYR A 49 -7.09 8.12 2.45
C TYR A 49 -7.22 6.77 1.71
N LEU A 50 -8.44 6.36 1.32
CA LEU A 50 -8.70 5.14 0.55
C LEU A 50 -8.70 5.37 -0.97
N ALA A 51 -8.60 6.62 -1.43
CA ALA A 51 -8.76 6.96 -2.85
C ALA A 51 -7.83 6.14 -3.77
N THR A 52 -6.56 5.96 -3.38
CA THR A 52 -5.60 5.15 -4.16
C THR A 52 -6.09 3.73 -4.39
N ALA A 53 -6.72 3.11 -3.39
CA ALA A 53 -7.23 1.75 -3.51
C ALA A 53 -8.55 1.70 -4.28
N LEU A 54 -9.47 2.64 -4.00
CA LEU A 54 -10.75 2.74 -4.73
C LEU A 54 -10.56 2.88 -6.24
N PHE A 55 -9.57 3.66 -6.67
CA PHE A 55 -9.26 3.84 -8.10
C PHE A 55 -8.30 2.79 -8.67
N ALA A 56 -7.73 1.91 -7.85
CA ALA A 56 -6.97 0.76 -8.32
C ALA A 56 -7.88 -0.42 -8.71
N LEU A 57 -9.12 -0.48 -8.20
CA LEU A 57 -10.06 -1.54 -8.51
C LEU A 57 -10.58 -1.43 -9.95
N HIS A 58 -10.49 -2.54 -10.68
CA HIS A 58 -11.12 -2.68 -11.99
C HIS A 58 -12.55 -3.20 -11.85
N THR A 59 -13.52 -2.51 -12.45
CA THR A 59 -14.93 -2.93 -12.43
C THR A 59 -15.19 -3.99 -13.49
N VAL A 60 -15.80 -5.10 -13.10
CA VAL A 60 -16.25 -6.17 -13.99
C VAL A 60 -17.77 -6.30 -13.84
N GLU A 61 -18.53 -6.07 -14.91
CA GLU A 61 -19.98 -6.36 -14.88
C GLU A 61 -20.20 -7.87 -14.70
N SER A 62 -21.04 -8.24 -13.73
CA SER A 62 -21.44 -9.63 -13.53
C SER A 62 -22.89 -9.70 -13.06
N ARG A 63 -23.73 -10.45 -13.77
CA ARG A 63 -25.11 -10.74 -13.36
C ARG A 63 -25.22 -11.89 -12.36
N GLN A 64 -24.10 -12.56 -12.05
CA GLN A 64 -24.05 -13.69 -11.13
C GLN A 64 -23.75 -13.28 -9.70
N VAL A 65 -23.11 -12.12 -9.49
CA VAL A 65 -22.90 -11.56 -8.15
C VAL A 65 -24.22 -10.93 -7.66
N PRO A 66 -24.64 -11.16 -6.40
CA PRO A 66 -25.90 -10.63 -5.88
C PRO A 66 -25.89 -9.10 -5.69
N THR A 67 -24.71 -8.55 -5.37
CA THR A 67 -24.47 -7.14 -5.05
C THR A 67 -23.19 -6.64 -5.75
N MET A 68 -22.13 -6.43 -4.99
CA MET A 68 -20.76 -6.21 -5.42
C MET A 68 -19.87 -7.19 -4.65
N ALA A 69 -18.75 -7.58 -5.24
CA ALA A 69 -17.80 -8.48 -4.60
C ALA A 69 -16.40 -8.24 -5.17
N VAL A 70 -15.36 -8.66 -4.44
CA VAL A 70 -13.97 -8.55 -4.89
C VAL A 70 -13.28 -9.90 -4.96
N ASP A 71 -12.40 -10.07 -5.95
CA ASP A 71 -11.52 -11.23 -6.01
C ASP A 71 -10.13 -10.93 -5.40
N ARG A 72 -9.34 -11.98 -5.17
CA ARG A 72 -7.95 -11.88 -4.69
C ARG A 72 -7.03 -11.07 -5.62
N HIS A 73 -7.45 -10.82 -6.86
CA HIS A 73 -6.72 -10.09 -7.89
C HIS A 73 -7.15 -8.61 -8.01
N TRP A 74 -7.92 -8.11 -7.03
CA TRP A 74 -8.34 -6.70 -6.94
C TRP A 74 -9.27 -6.24 -8.08
N ARG A 75 -10.06 -7.17 -8.63
CA ARG A 75 -11.22 -6.83 -9.47
C ARG A 75 -12.47 -6.73 -8.61
N CYS A 76 -13.34 -5.77 -8.92
CA CYS A 76 -14.63 -5.59 -8.30
C CYS A 76 -15.73 -5.99 -9.28
N TYR A 77 -16.45 -7.07 -8.96
CA TYR A 77 -17.55 -7.59 -9.74
C TYR A 77 -18.84 -6.90 -9.30
N VAL A 78 -19.63 -6.43 -10.25
CA VAL A 78 -20.76 -5.54 -9.98
C VAL A 78 -22.02 -6.01 -10.68
N SER A 79 -23.10 -6.16 -9.91
CA SER A 79 -24.43 -6.48 -10.42
C SER A 79 -25.14 -5.23 -10.94
N PRO A 80 -25.52 -5.16 -12.24
CA PRO A 80 -26.29 -4.04 -12.76
C PRO A 80 -27.59 -3.80 -11.99
N ALA A 81 -28.34 -4.86 -11.70
CA ALA A 81 -29.60 -4.78 -10.97
C ALA A 81 -29.43 -4.29 -9.53
N PHE A 82 -28.25 -4.48 -8.92
CA PHE A 82 -27.94 -3.90 -7.62
C PHE A 82 -27.63 -2.41 -7.75
N VAL A 83 -26.82 -2.01 -8.74
CA VAL A 83 -26.53 -0.60 -8.98
C VAL A 83 -27.80 0.19 -9.29
N ASP A 84 -28.72 -0.35 -10.07
CA ASP A 84 -29.98 0.33 -10.42
C ASP A 84 -30.83 0.65 -9.18
N ARG A 85 -30.99 -0.33 -8.27
CA ARG A 85 -31.87 -0.19 -7.09
C ARG A 85 -31.23 0.52 -5.90
N THR A 86 -29.91 0.60 -5.83
CA THR A 86 -29.20 1.13 -4.65
C THR A 86 -28.86 2.61 -4.83
N PRO A 87 -29.15 3.49 -3.85
CA PRO A 87 -28.76 4.90 -3.89
C PRO A 87 -27.23 5.11 -3.98
N VAL A 88 -26.81 6.26 -4.50
CA VAL A 88 -25.37 6.59 -4.70
C VAL A 88 -24.61 6.58 -3.37
N GLU A 89 -25.22 7.09 -2.30
CA GLU A 89 -24.65 7.18 -0.95
C GLU A 89 -24.44 5.80 -0.32
N GLU A 90 -25.35 4.86 -0.58
CA GLU A 90 -25.22 3.47 -0.13
C GLU A 90 -24.18 2.71 -0.96
N LEU A 91 -24.17 2.89 -2.28
CA LEU A 91 -23.14 2.33 -3.16
C LEU A 91 -21.73 2.80 -2.78
N ALA A 92 -21.58 4.03 -2.30
CA ALA A 92 -20.31 4.53 -1.79
C ALA A 92 -19.84 3.77 -0.54
N GLY A 93 -20.77 3.39 0.33
CA GLY A 93 -20.50 2.51 1.47
C GLY A 93 -20.02 1.13 1.02
N VAL A 94 -20.67 0.56 -0.01
CA VAL A 94 -20.27 -0.73 -0.60
C VAL A 94 -18.87 -0.66 -1.21
N TRP A 95 -18.53 0.42 -1.94
CA TRP A 95 -17.16 0.63 -2.44
C TRP A 95 -16.10 0.59 -1.33
N VAL A 96 -16.37 1.24 -0.21
CA VAL A 96 -15.48 1.25 0.95
C VAL A 96 -15.42 -0.11 1.61
N HIS A 97 -16.55 -0.81 1.73
CA HIS A 97 -16.60 -2.17 2.25
C HIS A 97 -15.74 -3.14 1.41
N GLU A 98 -15.97 -3.19 0.10
CA GLU A 98 -15.26 -4.10 -0.81
C GLU A 98 -13.74 -3.87 -0.80
N VAL A 99 -13.30 -2.61 -0.89
CA VAL A 99 -11.86 -2.30 -0.87
C VAL A 99 -11.21 -2.62 0.48
N SER A 100 -11.98 -2.60 1.57
CA SER A 100 -11.48 -2.90 2.91
C SER A 100 -11.09 -4.37 3.06
N HIS A 101 -11.80 -5.31 2.44
CA HIS A 101 -11.39 -6.73 2.41
C HIS A 101 -9.97 -6.90 1.85
N LEU A 102 -9.66 -6.18 0.77
CA LEU A 102 -8.39 -6.28 0.05
C LEU A 102 -7.24 -5.59 0.79
N LEU A 103 -7.51 -4.41 1.35
CA LEU A 103 -6.54 -3.67 2.16
C LEU A 103 -6.20 -4.41 3.45
N ARG A 104 -7.18 -5.03 4.11
CA ARG A 104 -7.01 -5.80 5.35
C ARG A 104 -6.55 -7.23 5.13
N ASP A 105 -6.28 -7.64 3.89
CA ASP A 105 -5.83 -8.98 3.51
C ASP A 105 -6.74 -10.10 4.07
N HIS A 106 -8.07 -9.91 4.04
CA HIS A 106 -9.00 -10.86 4.66
C HIS A 106 -8.89 -12.27 4.09
N HIS A 107 -8.76 -12.43 2.76
CA HIS A 107 -8.53 -13.73 2.16
C HIS A 107 -7.21 -14.37 2.63
N GLY A 108 -6.09 -13.64 2.64
CA GLY A 108 -4.79 -14.16 3.04
C GLY A 108 -4.74 -14.52 4.53
N ARG A 109 -5.28 -13.65 5.39
CA ARG A 109 -5.49 -13.90 6.83
C ARG A 109 -6.38 -15.12 7.06
N GLY A 110 -7.48 -15.22 6.32
CA GLY A 110 -8.43 -16.32 6.38
C GLY A 110 -7.78 -17.65 6.02
N ASP A 111 -6.99 -17.68 4.93
CA ASP A 111 -6.22 -18.85 4.50
C ASP A 111 -5.18 -19.29 5.54
N ARG A 112 -4.52 -18.35 6.22
CA ARG A 112 -3.59 -18.66 7.31
C ARG A 112 -4.31 -19.33 8.48
N VAL A 113 -5.45 -18.78 8.91
CA VAL A 113 -6.28 -19.38 9.97
C VAL A 113 -6.81 -20.74 9.57
N ALA A 114 -7.28 -20.88 8.32
CA ALA A 114 -7.81 -22.13 7.78
C ALA A 114 -6.75 -23.24 7.85
N ARG A 115 -5.53 -22.95 7.39
CA ARG A 115 -4.40 -23.88 7.43
C ARG A 115 -4.00 -24.24 8.87
N GLN A 116 -3.86 -23.25 9.75
CA GLN A 116 -3.45 -23.47 11.14
C GLN A 116 -4.44 -24.32 11.94
N ARG A 117 -5.74 -24.20 11.65
CA ARG A 117 -6.81 -24.84 12.42
C ARG A 117 -7.51 -25.99 11.68
N GLY A 118 -7.03 -26.37 10.50
CA GLY A 118 -7.63 -27.42 9.67
C GLY A 118 -9.08 -27.11 9.24
N LEU A 119 -9.44 -25.83 9.09
CA LEU A 119 -10.80 -25.43 8.71
C LEU A 119 -10.98 -25.59 7.21
N THR A 120 -11.98 -26.36 6.80
CA THR A 120 -12.26 -26.65 5.40
C THR A 120 -13.75 -26.57 5.09
N GLY A 121 -14.07 -26.39 3.81
CA GLY A 121 -15.43 -26.43 3.32
C GLY A 121 -16.13 -25.06 3.25
N PRO A 122 -17.31 -25.03 2.60
CA PRO A 122 -18.03 -23.80 2.27
C PRO A 122 -18.54 -23.05 3.52
N GLY A 123 -18.94 -23.77 4.56
CA GLY A 123 -19.42 -23.14 5.80
C GLY A 123 -18.33 -22.37 6.55
N GLU A 124 -17.10 -22.88 6.58
CA GLU A 124 -15.98 -22.15 7.21
C GLU A 124 -15.57 -20.92 6.40
N ARG A 125 -15.67 -20.97 5.06
CA ARG A 125 -15.43 -19.81 4.19
C ARG A 125 -16.48 -18.73 4.37
N LEU A 126 -17.77 -19.11 4.42
CA LEU A 126 -18.84 -18.17 4.79
C LEU A 126 -18.61 -17.57 6.18
N ARG A 127 -18.17 -18.37 7.15
CA ARG A 127 -17.87 -17.90 8.50
C ARG A 127 -16.72 -16.89 8.52
N MET A 128 -15.70 -17.07 7.67
CA MET A 128 -14.62 -16.11 7.46
C MET A 128 -15.14 -14.82 6.83
N ASN A 129 -16.00 -14.90 5.81
CA ASN A 129 -16.62 -13.72 5.22
C ASN A 129 -17.43 -12.93 6.26
N ILE A 130 -18.31 -13.59 7.03
CA ILE A 130 -19.09 -12.92 8.08
C ILE A 130 -18.18 -12.26 9.14
N ALA A 131 -17.12 -12.94 9.56
CA ALA A 131 -16.18 -12.37 10.53
C ALA A 131 -15.40 -11.16 9.96
N ALA A 132 -15.04 -11.22 8.69
CA ALA A 132 -14.42 -10.12 7.96
C ALA A 132 -15.36 -8.92 7.81
N ASP A 133 -16.64 -9.18 7.53
CA ASP A 133 -17.67 -8.16 7.46
C ASP A 133 -17.92 -7.52 8.81
N PHE A 134 -17.87 -8.27 9.92
CA PHE A 134 -17.94 -7.68 11.27
C PHE A 134 -16.76 -6.75 11.54
N GLU A 135 -15.53 -7.12 11.16
CA GLU A 135 -14.35 -6.26 11.27
C GLU A 135 -14.48 -4.99 10.42
N ILE A 136 -15.17 -5.04 9.27
CA ILE A 136 -15.33 -3.88 8.36
C ILE A 136 -16.49 -2.98 8.77
N ASN A 137 -17.65 -3.58 9.03
CA ASN A 137 -18.89 -2.84 9.23
C ASN A 137 -18.94 -2.13 10.59
N ASP A 138 -18.02 -2.43 11.51
CA ASP A 138 -17.89 -1.72 12.78
C ASP A 138 -17.35 -0.29 12.64
N ASP A 139 -16.58 0.03 11.58
CA ASP A 139 -15.94 1.33 11.39
C ASP A 139 -16.06 1.93 9.98
N VAL A 140 -16.72 1.25 9.04
CA VAL A 140 -16.96 1.77 7.68
C VAL A 140 -18.00 2.88 7.65
N PHE A 141 -19.11 2.73 8.37
CA PHE A 141 -20.26 3.64 8.29
C PHE A 141 -20.13 4.88 9.18
N GLY A 142 -20.97 5.88 8.94
CA GLY A 142 -20.88 7.19 9.60
C GLY A 142 -19.98 8.17 8.85
N ASP A 143 -19.87 9.41 9.34
CA ASP A 143 -19.06 10.47 8.74
C ASP A 143 -19.25 10.62 7.21
N GLY A 144 -20.50 10.57 6.74
CA GLY A 144 -20.86 10.74 5.32
C GLY A 144 -21.10 9.45 4.52
N LEU A 145 -21.01 8.27 5.16
CA LEU A 145 -21.46 7.00 4.57
C LEU A 145 -22.66 6.44 5.35
N LEU A 146 -23.73 6.13 4.63
CA LEU A 146 -24.93 5.51 5.20
C LEU A 146 -24.68 4.04 5.50
N ARG A 147 -25.24 3.56 6.61
CA ARG A 147 -25.29 2.14 6.93
C ARG A 147 -26.50 1.51 6.21
N PRO A 148 -26.29 0.54 5.30
CA PRO A 148 -27.38 -0.18 4.67
C PRO A 148 -28.19 -0.97 5.69
N GLU A 149 -29.48 -1.15 5.41
CA GLU A 149 -30.30 -2.11 6.14
C GLU A 149 -29.77 -3.53 5.90
N GLY A 150 -29.63 -4.33 6.97
CA GLY A 150 -29.10 -5.69 6.89
C GLY A 150 -27.56 -5.80 6.87
N ALA A 151 -26.82 -4.71 7.10
CA ALA A 151 -25.37 -4.78 7.27
C ALA A 151 -24.99 -5.79 8.37
N ALA A 152 -24.08 -6.72 8.06
CA ALA A 152 -23.62 -7.73 8.99
C ALA A 152 -22.79 -7.08 10.09
N LEU A 153 -23.30 -7.10 11.31
CA LEU A 153 -22.71 -6.44 12.48
C LEU A 153 -22.56 -7.40 13.67
N PRO A 154 -21.52 -7.26 14.50
CA PRO A 154 -21.26 -8.15 15.63
C PRO A 154 -22.40 -8.15 16.66
N GLU A 155 -23.15 -7.06 16.78
CA GLU A 155 -24.31 -6.92 17.67
C GLU A 155 -25.42 -7.92 17.35
N LEU A 156 -25.51 -8.44 16.11
CA LEU A 156 -26.46 -9.50 15.72
C LEU A 156 -26.29 -10.76 16.59
N LEU A 157 -25.07 -10.98 17.11
CA LEU A 157 -24.75 -12.10 17.99
C LEU A 157 -24.50 -11.68 19.44
N GLY A 158 -24.66 -10.39 19.77
CA GLY A 158 -24.29 -9.83 21.07
C GLY A 158 -22.78 -9.80 21.31
N LEU A 159 -21.97 -9.76 20.24
CA LEU A 159 -20.51 -9.70 20.32
C LEU A 159 -20.04 -8.23 20.42
N PRO A 160 -18.87 -7.96 21.04
CA PRO A 160 -18.30 -6.63 21.06
C PRO A 160 -17.82 -6.20 19.65
N GLY A 161 -17.98 -4.92 19.32
CA GLY A 161 -17.35 -4.29 18.15
C GLY A 161 -15.84 -4.08 18.33
N GLY A 162 -15.13 -3.77 17.24
CA GLY A 162 -13.71 -3.39 17.27
C GLY A 162 -12.72 -4.56 17.31
N GLN A 163 -13.16 -5.77 16.99
CA GLN A 163 -12.31 -6.96 16.99
C GLN A 163 -11.83 -7.30 15.57
N LEU A 164 -10.71 -8.03 15.48
CA LEU A 164 -10.22 -8.57 14.22
C LEU A 164 -11.02 -9.82 13.83
N MET A 165 -11.06 -10.12 12.53
CA MET A 165 -11.69 -11.30 11.93
C MET A 165 -11.26 -12.58 12.66
N GLU A 166 -9.97 -12.77 12.96
CA GLU A 166 -9.47 -13.97 13.63
C GLU A 166 -9.98 -14.12 15.07
N ASP A 167 -10.29 -13.00 15.73
CA ASP A 167 -10.90 -12.97 17.05
C ASP A 167 -12.39 -13.30 16.97
N TYR A 168 -13.12 -12.69 16.03
CA TYR A 168 -14.51 -13.06 15.76
C TYR A 168 -14.65 -14.54 15.41
N LEU A 169 -13.72 -15.10 14.62
CA LEU A 169 -13.67 -16.52 14.31
C LEU A 169 -13.48 -17.43 15.54
N ARG A 170 -13.12 -16.91 16.72
CA ARG A 170 -13.11 -17.69 17.98
C ARG A 170 -14.43 -17.59 18.74
N MET A 171 -15.22 -16.55 18.47
CA MET A 171 -16.39 -16.18 19.28
C MET A 171 -17.70 -16.79 18.78
N PHE A 172 -17.77 -17.23 17.52
CA PHE A 172 -19.01 -17.80 16.98
C PHE A 172 -18.81 -18.98 16.01
N ARG A 173 -19.90 -19.75 15.87
CA ARG A 173 -20.10 -20.79 14.86
C ARG A 173 -21.36 -20.48 14.05
N LEU A 174 -21.46 -21.02 12.85
CA LEU A 174 -22.69 -20.92 12.06
C LEU A 174 -23.85 -21.60 12.81
N GLY A 175 -25.00 -20.94 12.82
CA GLY A 175 -26.19 -21.41 13.54
C GLY A 175 -27.43 -20.60 13.15
N PRO A 176 -28.59 -20.87 13.78
CA PRO A 176 -29.88 -20.29 13.37
C PRO A 176 -29.91 -18.76 13.32
N ARG A 177 -29.18 -18.08 14.21
CA ARG A 177 -29.10 -16.60 14.23
C ARG A 177 -28.40 -16.00 13.02
N LEU A 178 -27.64 -16.79 12.26
CA LEU A 178 -26.91 -16.36 11.06
C LEU A 178 -27.54 -16.89 9.77
N LYS A 179 -28.73 -17.50 9.85
CA LYS A 179 -29.43 -18.05 8.67
C LYS A 179 -29.65 -16.98 7.60
N ASP A 180 -29.98 -15.76 8.02
CA ASP A 180 -30.26 -14.64 7.13
C ASP A 180 -29.00 -14.02 6.53
N LEU A 181 -27.80 -14.49 6.92
CA LEU A 181 -26.52 -14.13 6.29
C LEU A 181 -25.98 -15.23 5.38
N ALA A 182 -26.72 -16.32 5.15
CA ALA A 182 -26.26 -17.42 4.30
C ALA A 182 -26.11 -17.05 2.82
N TRP A 183 -26.71 -15.94 2.39
CA TRP A 183 -26.60 -15.40 1.03
C TRP A 183 -25.35 -14.55 0.81
N LEU A 184 -24.65 -14.17 1.89
CA LEU A 184 -23.54 -13.22 1.88
C LEU A 184 -22.36 -13.81 1.09
N ASP A 185 -21.89 -13.06 0.09
CA ASP A 185 -20.77 -13.45 -0.75
C ASP A 185 -20.02 -12.19 -1.24
N CYS A 186 -18.95 -11.80 -0.53
CA CYS A 186 -18.08 -10.69 -0.91
C CYS A 186 -16.91 -11.15 -1.83
N GLY A 187 -16.96 -12.38 -2.34
CA GLY A 187 -15.99 -12.94 -3.27
C GLY A 187 -14.71 -13.47 -2.62
N SER A 188 -13.80 -13.98 -3.47
CA SER A 188 -12.55 -14.61 -3.01
C SER A 188 -11.58 -13.64 -2.35
N GLY A 189 -11.71 -12.33 -2.58
CA GLY A 189 -10.93 -11.30 -1.89
C GLY A 189 -11.28 -11.17 -0.41
N ALA A 190 -12.48 -11.61 -0.01
CA ALA A 190 -12.94 -11.66 1.36
C ALA A 190 -12.63 -12.98 2.06
N ASP A 191 -12.93 -14.12 1.42
CA ASP A 191 -12.91 -15.44 2.08
C ASP A 191 -11.84 -16.42 1.55
N GLY A 192 -11.15 -16.09 0.47
CA GLY A 192 -10.12 -16.93 -0.17
C GLY A 192 -10.64 -18.08 -1.04
N ARG A 193 -11.96 -18.22 -1.24
CA ARG A 193 -12.55 -19.26 -2.09
C ARG A 193 -12.96 -18.69 -3.44
N GLU A 194 -12.44 -19.25 -4.52
CA GLU A 194 -12.79 -18.81 -5.88
C GLU A 194 -14.24 -19.10 -6.24
N ARG A 195 -14.84 -18.20 -7.02
CA ARG A 195 -16.21 -18.34 -7.54
C ARG A 195 -16.17 -18.51 -9.05
N ALA A 196 -17.17 -19.21 -9.61
CA ALA A 196 -17.26 -19.45 -11.05
C ALA A 196 -17.44 -18.17 -11.89
N TRP A 197 -17.93 -17.09 -11.26
CA TRP A 197 -18.08 -15.78 -11.90
C TRP A 197 -16.82 -14.92 -11.84
N GLU A 198 -15.77 -15.37 -11.14
CA GLU A 198 -14.48 -14.68 -11.13
C GLU A 198 -13.66 -15.06 -12.37
N LEU A 199 -12.92 -14.10 -12.94
CA LEU A 199 -12.08 -14.34 -14.10
C LEU A 199 -10.81 -15.16 -13.76
N GLY A 200 -10.56 -15.45 -12.48
CA GLY A 200 -9.40 -16.21 -12.01
C GLY A 200 -8.06 -15.50 -12.22
N PRO A 201 -6.92 -16.19 -12.03
CA PRO A 201 -5.59 -15.57 -12.09
C PRO A 201 -5.17 -15.11 -13.50
N TYR A 202 -5.67 -15.77 -14.55
CA TYR A 202 -5.35 -15.44 -15.94
C TYR A 202 -6.33 -14.43 -16.56
N GLY A 203 -7.31 -13.96 -15.78
CA GLY A 203 -8.26 -12.94 -16.19
C GLY A 203 -7.60 -11.57 -16.37
N ALA A 204 -8.08 -10.81 -17.35
CA ALA A 204 -7.60 -9.46 -17.62
C ALA A 204 -7.77 -8.52 -16.40
N HIS A 205 -6.95 -7.46 -16.37
CA HIS A 205 -7.06 -6.34 -15.42
C HIS A 205 -6.94 -6.71 -13.93
N GLY A 206 -6.44 -7.90 -13.60
CA GLY A 206 -6.02 -8.21 -12.23
C GLY A 206 -4.72 -7.49 -11.88
N LEU A 207 -4.58 -7.06 -10.63
CA LEU A 207 -3.33 -6.50 -10.12
C LEU A 207 -2.33 -7.62 -9.77
N SER A 208 -1.06 -7.39 -10.11
CA SER A 208 0.04 -8.23 -9.64
C SER A 208 0.24 -8.11 -8.12
N GLU A 209 0.99 -9.01 -7.50
CA GLU A 209 1.32 -8.92 -6.07
C GLU A 209 1.99 -7.60 -5.70
N GLN A 210 3.00 -7.18 -6.47
CA GLN A 210 3.70 -5.91 -6.25
C GLN A 210 2.77 -4.70 -6.40
N GLN A 211 1.84 -4.74 -7.35
CA GLN A 211 0.85 -3.67 -7.51
C GLN A 211 -0.10 -3.59 -6.31
N ARG A 212 -0.57 -4.73 -5.81
CA ARG A 212 -1.43 -4.81 -4.61
C ARG A 212 -0.72 -4.26 -3.38
N ASP A 213 0.55 -4.63 -3.19
CA ASP A 213 1.36 -4.14 -2.07
C ASP A 213 1.71 -2.66 -2.22
N ALA A 214 2.01 -2.18 -3.43
CA ALA A 214 2.21 -0.76 -3.68
C ALA A 214 0.94 0.07 -3.40
N VAL A 215 -0.26 -0.48 -3.65
CA VAL A 215 -1.52 0.19 -3.29
C VAL A 215 -1.71 0.22 -1.78
N ARG A 216 -1.54 -0.91 -1.08
CA ARG A 216 -1.60 -0.97 0.40
C ARG A 216 -0.62 0.01 1.03
N PHE A 217 0.63 0.00 0.55
CA PHE A 217 1.69 0.91 0.97
C PHE A 217 1.29 2.38 0.80
N ARG A 218 0.77 2.76 -0.38
CA ARG A 218 0.34 4.14 -0.64
C ARG A 218 -0.82 4.57 0.25
N VAL A 219 -1.79 3.69 0.52
CA VAL A 219 -2.90 3.96 1.45
C VAL A 219 -2.37 4.16 2.86
N ALA A 220 -1.52 3.26 3.34
CA ALA A 220 -0.95 3.35 4.67
C ALA A 220 -0.05 4.61 4.84
N GLN A 221 0.68 5.02 3.79
CA GLN A 221 1.44 6.27 3.79
C GLN A 221 0.51 7.49 3.79
N GLY A 222 -0.63 7.42 3.10
CA GLY A 222 -1.64 8.47 3.10
C GLY A 222 -2.25 8.70 4.49
N ILE A 223 -2.42 7.62 5.26
CA ILE A 223 -2.95 7.65 6.64
C ILE A 223 -1.89 8.18 7.62
N THR A 224 -0.64 7.71 7.54
CA THR A 224 0.44 8.05 8.49
C THR A 224 1.11 9.40 8.18
N GLY A 225 1.25 9.75 6.90
CA GLY A 225 2.04 10.89 6.44
C GLY A 225 1.33 12.25 6.50
N ARG A 226 0.05 12.27 6.89
CA ARG A 226 -0.73 13.51 7.04
C ARG A 226 -1.58 13.43 8.31
N PRO A 227 -1.64 14.49 9.15
CA PRO A 227 -2.68 14.60 10.17
C PRO A 227 -4.04 14.54 9.48
N GLY A 228 -4.84 13.52 9.76
CA GLY A 228 -6.08 13.25 9.03
C GLY A 228 -7.20 12.68 9.89
N SER A 229 -8.42 12.70 9.34
CA SER A 229 -9.64 12.19 9.97
C SER A 229 -9.78 10.66 9.94
N ALA A 230 -8.75 9.93 9.51
CA ALA A 230 -8.80 8.46 9.47
C ALA A 230 -9.17 7.89 10.85
N PRO A 231 -10.14 6.96 10.95
CA PRO A 231 -10.53 6.31 12.19
C PRO A 231 -9.37 5.59 12.86
N ARG A 232 -9.50 5.32 14.17
CA ARG A 232 -8.45 4.64 14.96
C ARG A 232 -8.10 3.26 14.39
N GLY A 233 -9.07 2.50 13.89
CA GLY A 233 -8.86 1.20 13.25
C GLY A 233 -7.92 1.32 12.05
N TRP A 234 -8.20 2.24 11.14
CA TRP A 234 -7.35 2.52 9.97
C TRP A 234 -5.96 3.03 10.32
N ARG A 235 -5.79 3.80 11.40
CA ARG A 235 -4.47 4.22 11.87
C ARG A 235 -3.65 3.04 12.37
N ARG A 236 -4.26 2.17 13.19
CA ARG A 236 -3.63 0.94 13.67
C ARG A 236 -3.28 0.03 12.50
N TRP A 237 -4.21 -0.18 11.58
CA TRP A 237 -3.95 -0.94 10.36
C TRP A 237 -2.79 -0.33 9.56
N ALA A 238 -2.72 0.99 9.41
CA ALA A 238 -1.63 1.61 8.66
C ALA A 238 -0.29 1.45 9.37
N GLU A 239 -0.26 1.53 10.70
CA GLU A 239 0.91 1.19 11.50
C GLU A 239 1.28 -0.29 11.29
N GLU A 240 0.39 -1.24 11.48
CA GLU A 240 0.67 -2.69 11.36
C GLU A 240 0.98 -3.15 9.93
N ALA A 241 0.36 -2.56 8.91
CA ALA A 241 0.63 -2.81 7.49
C ALA A 241 2.09 -2.50 7.12
N PHE A 242 2.77 -1.66 7.91
CA PHE A 242 4.20 -1.38 7.80
C PHE A 242 5.08 -2.18 8.77
N HIS A 243 4.52 -3.04 9.61
CA HIS A 243 5.26 -3.67 10.71
C HIS A 243 4.75 -5.08 11.07
N PRO A 244 5.51 -6.11 10.68
CA PRO A 244 6.25 -6.89 11.66
C PRO A 244 7.48 -6.07 12.11
N PRO A 245 7.76 -5.93 13.42
CA PRO A 245 9.04 -5.41 13.87
C PRO A 245 10.12 -6.42 13.50
N GLN A 246 10.75 -6.20 12.36
CA GLN A 246 11.82 -7.03 11.87
C GLN A 246 13.13 -6.56 12.53
N PRO A 247 13.83 -7.42 13.32
CA PRO A 247 15.06 -7.05 14.01
C PRO A 247 16.13 -6.45 13.09
N TRP A 248 16.17 -6.89 11.84
CA TRP A 248 17.11 -6.41 10.84
C TRP A 248 16.90 -4.95 10.42
N ARG A 249 15.71 -4.36 10.63
CA ARG A 249 15.45 -2.93 10.34
C ARG A 249 16.17 -2.01 11.32
N GLU A 250 16.24 -2.42 12.58
CA GLU A 250 17.04 -1.72 13.59
C GLU A 250 18.53 -1.83 13.27
N LEU A 251 18.97 -3.01 12.84
CA LEU A 251 20.35 -3.27 12.45
C LEU A 251 20.76 -2.51 11.18
N LEU A 252 19.91 -2.47 10.15
CA LEU A 252 20.13 -1.73 8.91
C LEU A 252 20.10 -0.23 9.17
N GLY A 253 19.11 0.26 9.92
CA GLY A 253 19.04 1.66 10.35
C GLY A 253 20.25 2.07 11.20
N ALA A 254 20.71 1.22 12.12
CA ALA A 254 21.91 1.45 12.91
C ALA A 254 23.19 1.42 12.05
N ALA A 255 23.26 0.52 11.08
CA ALA A 255 24.35 0.45 10.11
C ALA A 255 24.44 1.73 9.26
N VAL A 256 23.30 2.20 8.74
CA VAL A 256 23.22 3.46 7.98
C VAL A 256 23.55 4.66 8.85
N ARG A 257 23.01 4.76 10.09
CA ARG A 257 23.35 5.84 11.03
C ARG A 257 24.83 5.83 11.41
N SER A 258 25.39 4.66 11.66
CA SER A 258 26.83 4.47 11.96
C SER A 258 27.70 4.86 10.76
N ALA A 259 27.30 4.47 9.54
CA ALA A 259 28.00 4.87 8.32
C ALA A 259 27.93 6.38 8.08
N ALA A 260 26.77 6.98 8.34
CA ALA A 260 26.53 8.41 8.18
C ALA A 260 27.17 9.31 9.24
N SER A 261 27.36 8.80 10.47
CA SER A 261 27.83 9.60 11.62
C SER A 261 29.31 9.39 11.92
N ALA A 262 30.02 8.61 11.11
CA ALA A 262 31.41 8.29 11.35
C ALA A 262 32.36 9.33 10.71
N PRO A 263 33.60 9.47 11.22
CA PRO A 263 34.52 10.54 10.82
C PRO A 263 34.71 10.60 9.30
N GLY A 264 34.60 11.82 8.75
CA GLY A 264 34.70 12.10 7.30
C GLY A 264 33.36 12.26 6.57
N ALA A 265 32.24 11.85 7.14
CA ALA A 265 30.90 12.09 6.58
C ALA A 265 30.23 13.29 7.28
N GLY A 266 30.47 14.49 6.78
CA GLY A 266 29.71 15.69 7.20
C GLY A 266 30.14 16.36 8.50
N GLU A 267 31.32 16.02 9.04
CA GLU A 267 31.97 16.73 10.14
C GLU A 267 33.16 17.57 9.65
N ASP A 268 32.91 18.45 8.67
CA ASP A 268 33.90 19.43 8.26
C ASP A 268 33.75 20.70 9.09
N TYR A 269 34.85 21.12 9.72
CA TYR A 269 34.97 22.46 10.27
C TYR A 269 34.90 23.46 9.12
N SER A 270 33.84 24.29 9.11
CA SER A 270 33.66 25.33 8.12
C SER A 270 34.05 26.69 8.70
N TYR A 271 34.97 27.39 8.03
CA TYR A 271 35.30 28.80 8.24
C TYR A 271 34.28 29.73 7.56
N GLY A 272 32.99 29.42 7.69
CA GLY A 272 31.91 30.22 7.14
C GLY A 272 31.71 31.53 7.90
N ARG A 273 31.03 32.51 7.27
CA ARG A 273 30.73 33.82 7.88
C ARG A 273 30.12 33.64 9.27
N PRO A 274 30.72 34.22 10.33
CA PRO A 274 30.25 34.06 11.71
C PRO A 274 28.78 34.48 11.88
N ALA A 275 28.08 33.81 12.79
CA ALA A 275 26.76 34.26 13.22
C ALA A 275 26.89 35.67 13.79
N ARG A 276 26.07 36.63 13.31
CA ARG A 276 26.10 38.05 13.75
C ARG A 276 25.92 38.24 15.26
N ARG A 277 25.51 37.20 15.99
CA ARG A 277 25.27 37.18 17.44
C ARG A 277 26.46 36.66 18.27
N SER A 278 27.56 36.25 17.63
CA SER A 278 28.80 35.87 18.33
C SER A 278 29.53 37.12 18.80
N CYS A 279 29.20 37.60 20.00
CA CYS A 279 29.70 38.88 20.54
C CYS A 279 31.06 38.76 21.25
N ALA A 280 31.59 37.55 21.42
CA ALA A 280 32.75 37.31 22.28
C ALA A 280 34.12 37.61 21.63
N LEU A 281 34.23 37.56 20.30
CA LEU A 281 35.50 37.76 19.57
C LEU A 281 35.26 38.47 18.21
N PRO A 282 35.31 39.81 18.15
CA PRO A 282 35.23 40.56 16.90
C PRO A 282 36.45 40.26 16.01
N GLY A 283 36.22 39.95 14.73
CA GLY A 283 37.30 39.79 13.73
C GLY A 283 37.94 38.40 13.62
N VAL A 284 37.56 37.44 14.47
CA VAL A 284 38.05 36.05 14.40
C VAL A 284 36.99 35.13 13.79
N VAL A 285 37.32 34.44 12.70
CA VAL A 285 36.47 33.39 12.12
C VAL A 285 36.79 32.08 12.83
N LEU A 286 35.99 31.72 13.83
CA LEU A 286 36.13 30.43 14.50
C LEU A 286 35.60 29.29 13.62
N PRO A 287 36.28 28.12 13.60
CA PRO A 287 35.77 26.96 12.91
C PRO A 287 34.41 26.55 13.52
N SER A 288 33.39 26.46 12.68
CA SER A 288 32.05 26.00 13.09
C SER A 288 31.81 24.59 12.58
N LEU A 289 31.41 23.68 13.47
CA LEU A 289 31.02 22.33 13.08
C LEU A 289 29.67 22.42 12.35
N ARG A 290 29.68 22.28 11.03
CA ARG A 290 28.43 22.22 10.24
C ARG A 290 28.14 20.77 9.89
N ARG A 291 27.18 20.18 10.61
CA ARG A 291 26.64 18.86 10.28
C ARG A 291 25.88 18.94 8.97
N ARG A 292 26.45 18.35 7.91
CA ARG A 292 25.71 18.10 6.65
C ARG A 292 25.03 16.74 6.77
N PRO A 293 23.72 16.62 6.53
CA PRO A 293 23.07 15.34 6.55
C PRO A 293 23.59 14.47 5.39
N PRO A 294 23.80 13.16 5.63
CA PRO A 294 24.39 12.22 4.68
C PRO A 294 23.52 12.06 3.44
N ARG A 295 24.14 11.88 2.28
CA ARG A 295 23.48 11.46 1.03
C ARG A 295 23.55 9.94 0.92
N VAL A 296 22.40 9.32 0.73
CA VAL A 296 22.28 7.86 0.65
C VAL A 296 21.80 7.45 -0.73
N SER A 297 22.49 6.51 -1.35
CA SER A 297 22.04 5.89 -2.59
C SER A 297 21.65 4.45 -2.33
N VAL A 298 20.40 4.09 -2.62
CA VAL A 298 19.89 2.72 -2.50
C VAL A 298 19.90 2.05 -3.87
N ILE A 299 20.55 0.89 -3.96
CA ILE A 299 20.54 0.01 -5.13
C ILE A 299 19.64 -1.18 -4.79
N ILE A 300 18.60 -1.39 -5.58
CA ILE A 300 17.67 -2.51 -5.45
C ILE A 300 17.98 -3.47 -6.58
N ASP A 301 18.34 -4.70 -6.22
CA ASP A 301 18.44 -5.81 -7.15
C ASP A 301 17.04 -6.21 -7.63
N THR A 302 16.84 -6.20 -8.95
CA THR A 302 15.56 -6.52 -9.60
C THR A 302 15.70 -7.69 -10.57
N SER A 303 16.69 -8.56 -10.37
CA SER A 303 16.85 -9.76 -11.18
C SER A 303 15.77 -10.80 -10.92
N GLY A 304 15.70 -11.78 -11.83
CA GLY A 304 14.74 -12.88 -11.75
C GLY A 304 14.91 -13.78 -10.51
N SER A 305 16.04 -13.72 -9.79
CA SER A 305 16.25 -14.49 -8.56
C SER A 305 15.63 -13.85 -7.32
N VAL A 306 15.36 -12.53 -7.37
CA VAL A 306 14.70 -11.78 -6.30
C VAL A 306 13.18 -11.91 -6.44
N SER A 307 12.54 -12.44 -5.40
CA SER A 307 11.08 -12.63 -5.36
C SER A 307 10.34 -11.32 -5.11
N ASP A 308 9.06 -11.34 -5.47
CA ASP A 308 8.16 -10.18 -5.33
C ASP A 308 8.00 -9.71 -3.87
N SER A 309 8.08 -10.63 -2.91
CA SER A 309 8.03 -10.33 -1.48
C SER A 309 9.31 -9.66 -0.95
N GLU A 310 10.47 -10.02 -1.52
CA GLU A 310 11.76 -9.39 -1.23
C GLU A 310 11.82 -7.97 -1.83
N LEU A 311 11.30 -7.77 -3.04
CA LEU A 311 11.15 -6.45 -3.67
C LEU A 311 10.17 -5.54 -2.90
N GLY A 312 9.03 -6.07 -2.45
CA GLY A 312 8.08 -5.35 -1.61
C GLY A 312 8.71 -4.90 -0.29
N SER A 313 9.50 -5.78 0.33
CA SER A 313 10.28 -5.47 1.53
C SER A 313 11.32 -4.37 1.25
N ALA A 314 12.01 -4.42 0.12
CA ALA A 314 13.01 -3.42 -0.28
C ALA A 314 12.42 -2.00 -0.39
N LEU A 315 11.21 -1.86 -0.93
CA LEU A 315 10.52 -0.57 -1.04
C LEU A 315 10.15 0.02 0.34
N VAL A 316 9.76 -0.83 1.29
CA VAL A 316 9.50 -0.41 2.68
C VAL A 316 10.78 0.11 3.35
N GLU A 317 11.93 -0.51 3.03
CA GLU A 317 13.23 -0.09 3.57
C GLU A 317 13.73 1.22 3.02
N VAL A 318 13.56 1.48 1.73
CA VAL A 318 13.85 2.80 1.14
C VAL A 318 13.10 3.90 1.91
N ALA A 319 11.83 3.68 2.24
CA ALA A 319 11.04 4.64 3.02
C ALA A 319 11.56 4.80 4.46
N ALA A 320 12.01 3.72 5.10
CA ALA A 320 12.61 3.76 6.44
C ALA A 320 13.97 4.49 6.45
N ILE A 321 14.83 4.22 5.46
CA ILE A 321 16.11 4.90 5.25
C ILE A 321 15.88 6.40 5.07
N SER A 322 14.89 6.80 4.27
CA SER A 322 14.52 8.21 4.09
C SER A 322 14.13 8.91 5.41
N ARG A 323 13.42 8.22 6.30
CA ARG A 323 13.13 8.74 7.65
C ARG A 323 14.39 8.84 8.51
N ALA A 324 15.26 7.82 8.46
CA ALA A 324 16.49 7.76 9.25
C ALA A 324 17.50 8.87 8.89
N VAL A 325 17.53 9.34 7.63
CA VAL A 325 18.41 10.43 7.17
C VAL A 325 17.80 11.83 7.38
N GLY A 326 16.78 11.96 8.24
CA GLY A 326 16.17 13.24 8.61
C GLY A 326 14.99 13.66 7.74
N GLY A 327 14.36 12.71 7.02
CA GLY A 327 13.10 12.94 6.30
C GLY A 327 13.20 13.79 5.03
N ARG A 328 14.42 14.22 4.66
CA ARG A 328 14.67 15.02 3.46
C ARG A 328 14.84 14.12 2.24
N ARG A 329 13.83 14.14 1.35
CA ARG A 329 13.73 13.23 0.19
C ARG A 329 14.77 13.49 -0.91
N ASP A 330 15.34 14.69 -0.95
CA ASP A 330 16.42 15.10 -1.87
C ASP A 330 17.78 14.46 -1.56
N LEU A 331 17.90 13.80 -0.41
CA LEU A 331 19.13 13.14 0.02
C LEU A 331 19.16 11.63 -0.26
N VAL A 332 18.06 11.07 -0.78
CA VAL A 332 17.96 9.63 -1.08
C VAL A 332 17.71 9.43 -2.57
N SER A 333 18.62 8.70 -3.23
CA SER A 333 18.45 8.24 -4.62
C SER A 333 18.22 6.74 -4.65
N VAL A 334 17.33 6.26 -5.53
CA VAL A 334 17.06 4.84 -5.71
C VAL A 334 17.43 4.43 -7.14
N LEU A 335 18.15 3.32 -7.26
CA LEU A 335 18.54 2.70 -8.53
C LEU A 335 17.99 1.28 -8.55
N SER A 336 17.24 0.92 -9.59
CA SER A 336 16.98 -0.48 -9.91
C SER A 336 18.16 -1.03 -10.72
N CYS A 337 18.58 -2.26 -10.41
CA CYS A 337 19.68 -2.92 -11.09
C CYS A 337 19.19 -4.24 -11.72
N ASP A 338 18.98 -4.20 -13.03
CA ASP A 338 18.79 -5.37 -13.91
C ASP A 338 19.75 -5.18 -15.11
N ALA A 339 20.32 -6.28 -15.63
CA ALA A 339 21.03 -6.32 -16.91
C ALA A 339 20.26 -5.66 -18.09
N SER A 340 18.93 -5.63 -18.05
CA SER A 340 18.07 -5.09 -19.12
C SER A 340 17.50 -3.68 -18.87
N ALA A 341 17.42 -3.23 -17.62
CA ALA A 341 16.71 -1.99 -17.26
C ALA A 341 17.48 -1.17 -16.20
N GLN A 342 18.31 -0.23 -16.66
CA GLN A 342 19.00 0.71 -15.77
C GLN A 342 18.23 2.03 -15.69
N VAL A 343 17.28 2.14 -14.75
CA VAL A 343 16.56 3.41 -14.51
C VAL A 343 16.91 3.96 -13.12
N VAL A 344 17.41 5.19 -13.09
CA VAL A 344 17.73 5.91 -11.85
C VAL A 344 16.57 6.83 -11.50
N HIS A 345 15.94 6.61 -10.36
CA HIS A 345 14.88 7.46 -9.85
C HIS A 345 15.38 8.24 -8.63
N PRO A 346 15.60 9.57 -8.72
CA PRO A 346 15.67 10.38 -7.51
C PRO A 346 14.30 10.29 -6.82
N LEU A 347 14.27 10.15 -5.49
CA LEU A 347 13.02 10.09 -4.71
C LEU A 347 12.35 11.48 -4.59
N CYS A 348 12.45 12.28 -5.65
CA CYS A 348 11.91 13.63 -5.81
C CYS A 348 11.02 13.69 -7.06
N LYS A 349 9.96 12.88 -7.08
CA LYS A 349 8.69 13.15 -7.77
C LYS A 349 7.71 12.08 -7.29
N GLY A 350 6.46 12.45 -7.02
CA GLY A 350 5.41 11.56 -6.49
C GLY A 350 4.94 10.49 -7.47
N GLU A 351 5.77 10.13 -8.44
CA GLU A 351 5.52 9.10 -9.45
C GLU A 351 6.23 7.85 -8.96
N GLY A 352 5.53 6.70 -9.01
CA GLY A 352 6.02 5.43 -8.46
C GLY A 352 7.39 5.04 -9.01
N ILE A 353 8.11 4.18 -8.29
CA ILE A 353 9.35 3.56 -8.77
C ILE A 353 8.92 2.44 -9.73
N PRO A 354 9.08 2.57 -11.06
CA PRO A 354 8.86 1.45 -11.96
C PRO A 354 10.00 0.44 -11.73
N LEU A 355 9.71 -0.61 -10.97
CA LEU A 355 10.56 -1.79 -10.89
C LEU A 355 10.17 -2.69 -12.05
N MET A 356 10.80 -2.49 -13.22
CA MET A 356 10.75 -3.47 -14.30
C MET A 356 12.02 -4.30 -14.22
N GLY A 357 11.88 -5.61 -14.05
CA GLY A 357 13.02 -6.51 -13.95
C GLY A 357 12.68 -7.96 -14.27
N GLY A 358 13.68 -8.70 -14.76
CA GLY A 358 13.59 -10.13 -15.11
C GLY A 358 14.85 -10.73 -15.76
N GLY A 359 15.94 -9.96 -15.91
CA GLY A 359 17.24 -10.44 -16.38
C GLY A 359 18.21 -10.83 -15.25
N GLY A 360 19.48 -11.07 -15.58
CA GLY A 360 20.56 -11.26 -14.58
C GLY A 360 20.98 -9.96 -13.88
N THR A 361 21.73 -10.06 -12.77
CA THR A 361 22.23 -8.89 -12.01
C THR A 361 23.70 -8.64 -12.26
N ASP A 362 24.09 -7.39 -12.59
CA ASP A 362 25.48 -6.93 -12.48
C ASP A 362 25.58 -5.70 -11.57
N LEU A 363 25.82 -5.92 -10.27
CA LEU A 363 25.95 -4.83 -9.30
C LEU A 363 27.15 -3.91 -9.58
N ARG A 364 28.20 -4.35 -10.32
CA ARG A 364 29.31 -3.46 -10.71
C ARG A 364 28.80 -2.26 -11.48
N SER A 365 27.81 -2.48 -12.35
CA SER A 365 27.16 -1.43 -13.12
C SER A 365 26.35 -0.47 -12.22
N GLY A 366 25.62 -1.01 -11.25
CA GLY A 366 24.87 -0.25 -10.24
C GLY A 366 25.77 0.66 -9.39
N PHE A 367 26.88 0.13 -8.86
CA PHE A 367 27.88 0.91 -8.12
C PHE A 367 28.51 2.01 -8.99
N ALA A 368 28.93 1.68 -10.21
CA ALA A 368 29.52 2.65 -11.12
C ALA A 368 28.54 3.78 -11.48
N ARG A 369 27.24 3.48 -11.57
CA ARG A 369 26.20 4.49 -11.81
C ARG A 369 25.94 5.37 -10.58
N ALA A 370 25.84 4.77 -9.40
CA ALA A 370 25.66 5.50 -8.14
C ALA A 370 26.82 6.49 -7.90
N LEU A 371 28.07 6.08 -8.18
CA LEU A 371 29.26 6.93 -8.02
C LEU A 371 29.39 8.04 -9.08
N ARG A 372 28.76 7.87 -10.24
CA ARG A 372 28.72 8.88 -11.33
C ARG A 372 27.58 9.90 -11.18
N ALA A 373 26.72 9.75 -10.18
CA ALA A 373 25.66 10.71 -9.92
C ALA A 373 26.21 12.12 -9.64
N GLN A 374 25.49 13.15 -10.05
CA GLN A 374 25.88 14.56 -9.90
C GLN A 374 26.15 14.93 -8.42
N ALA A 375 25.41 14.30 -7.51
CA ALA A 375 25.67 14.30 -6.09
C ALA A 375 26.24 12.93 -5.69
N ARG A 376 27.53 12.86 -5.35
CA ARG A 376 28.13 11.61 -4.85
C ARG A 376 27.49 11.20 -3.51
N PRO A 377 27.17 9.91 -3.34
CA PRO A 377 26.63 9.41 -2.07
C PRO A 377 27.73 9.29 -1.01
N ASP A 378 27.36 9.55 0.24
CA ASP A 378 28.19 9.27 1.42
C ASP A 378 28.06 7.80 1.85
N VAL A 379 26.88 7.21 1.62
CA VAL A 379 26.56 5.81 1.90
C VAL A 379 25.82 5.18 0.72
N ILE A 380 26.23 3.99 0.29
CA ILE A 380 25.48 3.12 -0.62
C ILE A 380 24.82 2.02 0.20
N VAL A 381 23.53 1.80 -0.01
CA VAL A 381 22.79 0.65 0.51
C VAL A 381 22.42 -0.25 -0.66
N VAL A 382 22.73 -1.53 -0.59
CA VAL A 382 22.39 -2.52 -1.62
C VAL A 382 21.39 -3.51 -1.01
N LEU A 383 20.32 -3.81 -1.72
CA LEU A 383 19.34 -4.83 -1.35
C LEU A 383 19.37 -5.91 -2.43
N THR A 384 19.86 -7.12 -2.09
CA THR A 384 20.14 -8.21 -3.04
C THR A 384 20.09 -9.57 -2.34
N ASP A 385 19.91 -10.66 -3.10
CA ASP A 385 20.09 -12.03 -2.63
C ASP A 385 21.56 -12.48 -2.67
N GLY A 386 22.45 -11.63 -3.19
CA GLY A 386 23.89 -11.85 -3.23
C GLY A 386 24.39 -12.58 -4.48
N GLN A 387 23.52 -13.00 -5.40
CA GLN A 387 23.89 -13.76 -6.59
C GLN A 387 24.28 -12.84 -7.76
N THR A 388 25.39 -12.13 -7.61
CA THR A 388 25.80 -11.11 -8.58
C THR A 388 27.30 -10.83 -8.53
N PRO A 389 27.92 -10.45 -9.66
CA PRO A 389 29.30 -9.95 -9.67
C PRO A 389 29.44 -8.67 -8.83
N TRP A 390 30.33 -8.71 -7.85
CA TRP A 390 30.65 -7.56 -6.99
C TRP A 390 31.78 -6.69 -7.58
N PRO A 391 31.86 -5.40 -7.24
CA PRO A 391 33.03 -4.57 -7.55
C PRO A 391 34.29 -5.13 -6.89
N SER A 392 35.37 -5.28 -7.67
CA SER A 392 36.66 -5.79 -7.17
C SER A 392 37.37 -4.81 -6.24
N ALA A 393 37.10 -3.50 -6.37
CA ALA A 393 37.66 -2.46 -5.52
C ALA A 393 36.59 -1.87 -4.61
N GLN A 394 36.97 -1.59 -3.36
CA GLN A 394 36.10 -0.91 -2.41
C GLN A 394 35.70 0.49 -2.93
N PRO A 395 34.39 0.81 -2.99
CA PRO A 395 33.92 2.15 -3.33
C PRO A 395 34.46 3.22 -2.35
N PRO A 396 34.63 4.48 -2.80
CA PRO A 396 35.09 5.57 -1.94
C PRO A 396 34.07 5.97 -0.85
N CYS A 397 32.85 5.45 -0.92
CA CYS A 397 31.78 5.64 0.04
C CYS A 397 31.50 4.35 0.80
N ARG A 398 30.91 4.50 1.99
CA ARG A 398 30.58 3.33 2.82
C ARG A 398 29.46 2.53 2.18
N THR A 399 29.51 1.22 2.34
CA THR A 399 28.52 0.32 1.73
C THR A 399 27.89 -0.58 2.79
N VAL A 400 26.57 -0.64 2.76
CA VAL A 400 25.74 -1.54 3.58
C VAL A 400 24.97 -2.46 2.64
N VAL A 401 25.04 -3.76 2.87
CA VAL A 401 24.33 -4.78 2.08
C VAL A 401 23.23 -5.37 2.94
N GLY A 402 21.99 -5.19 2.52
CA GLY A 402 20.84 -5.94 2.97
C GLY A 402 20.73 -7.23 2.16
N LEU A 403 21.12 -8.36 2.76
CA LEU A 403 21.16 -9.66 2.09
C LEU A 403 19.88 -10.44 2.36
N PHE A 404 19.15 -10.83 1.33
CA PHE A 404 18.03 -11.76 1.51
C PHE A 404 18.56 -13.19 1.75
N PRO A 405 18.20 -13.86 2.85
CA PRO A 405 18.73 -15.17 3.18
C PRO A 405 18.22 -16.20 2.20
N ARG A 406 19.13 -17.04 1.69
CA ARG A 406 18.80 -18.22 0.92
C ARG A 406 19.19 -19.46 1.73
N PRO A 407 18.33 -20.48 1.88
CA PRO A 407 18.73 -21.74 2.48
C PRO A 407 19.88 -22.32 1.65
N LEU A 408 20.97 -22.71 2.30
CA LEU A 408 22.18 -23.30 1.70
C LEU A 408 21.95 -24.67 1.01
N SER A 409 20.72 -25.02 0.64
CA SER A 409 20.32 -26.38 0.24
C SER A 409 19.42 -26.47 -1.00
N ALA A 410 19.25 -25.41 -1.79
CA ALA A 410 18.60 -25.51 -3.11
C ALA A 410 19.47 -24.81 -4.16
N GLY A 411 20.02 -25.60 -5.08
CA GLY A 411 21.08 -25.24 -6.01
C GLY A 411 20.81 -24.01 -6.86
N SER A 412 21.78 -23.09 -6.84
CA SER A 412 22.09 -22.21 -7.97
C SER A 412 22.69 -23.13 -9.05
N TRP A 413 21.85 -23.66 -9.92
CA TRP A 413 22.32 -24.31 -11.14
C TRP A 413 22.48 -23.22 -12.19
N ASP A 414 23.73 -22.85 -12.50
CA ASP A 414 24.03 -22.33 -13.83
C ASP A 414 23.97 -23.54 -14.77
N GLU A 415 23.09 -23.54 -15.77
CA GLU A 415 22.97 -24.66 -16.72
C GLU A 415 24.27 -24.89 -17.51
N ASP A 416 25.16 -23.89 -17.53
CA ASP A 416 26.47 -23.93 -18.18
C ASP A 416 27.67 -24.18 -17.22
N ASP A 417 27.47 -24.11 -15.89
CA ASP A 417 28.52 -24.36 -14.88
C ASP A 417 27.96 -24.96 -13.56
N PRO A 418 27.93 -26.30 -13.43
CA PRO A 418 27.37 -26.98 -12.26
C PRO A 418 28.20 -26.81 -10.97
N ASP A 419 29.39 -26.20 -11.03
CA ASP A 419 30.26 -25.93 -9.89
C ASP A 419 30.23 -24.44 -9.45
N TYR A 420 29.36 -23.61 -10.05
CA TYR A 420 29.27 -22.18 -9.71
C TYR A 420 28.76 -21.95 -8.28
N VAL A 421 29.66 -21.47 -7.42
CA VAL A 421 29.33 -20.93 -6.09
C VAL A 421 29.34 -19.40 -6.20
N PRO A 422 28.20 -18.70 -6.02
CA PRO A 422 28.18 -17.25 -6.05
C PRO A 422 29.13 -16.67 -5.00
N ASP A 423 29.95 -15.69 -5.40
CA ASP A 423 30.80 -14.95 -4.47
C ASP A 423 29.94 -14.24 -3.42
N GLY A 424 30.16 -14.54 -2.15
CA GLY A 424 29.51 -13.84 -1.04
C GLY A 424 29.85 -12.34 -1.02
N PRO A 425 29.07 -11.53 -0.29
CA PRO A 425 29.32 -10.09 -0.20
C PRO A 425 30.77 -9.80 0.23
N PRO A 426 31.45 -8.83 -0.40
CA PRO A 426 32.87 -8.58 -0.14
C PRO A 426 33.09 -8.05 1.28
N ALA A 427 34.24 -8.41 1.88
CA ALA A 427 34.57 -8.11 3.28
C ALA A 427 34.59 -6.60 3.64
N TRP A 428 34.69 -5.72 2.65
CA TRP A 428 34.63 -4.27 2.84
C TRP A 428 33.20 -3.72 3.03
N ALA A 429 32.17 -4.52 2.74
CA ALA A 429 30.77 -4.16 2.90
C ALA A 429 30.24 -4.62 4.26
N ARG A 430 29.40 -3.80 4.90
CA ARG A 430 28.68 -4.22 6.12
C ARG A 430 27.42 -4.95 5.72
N VAL A 431 27.33 -6.25 6.04
CA VAL A 431 26.17 -7.09 5.71
C VAL A 431 25.15 -7.10 6.85
N VAL A 432 23.87 -7.05 6.49
CA VAL A 432 22.71 -7.19 7.36
C VAL A 432 21.75 -8.16 6.67
N GLU A 433 21.41 -9.28 7.31
CA GLU A 433 20.45 -10.24 6.75
C GLU A 433 19.02 -9.72 6.86
N ILE A 434 18.23 -9.85 5.80
CA ILE A 434 16.87 -9.33 5.67
C ILE A 434 15.87 -10.48 5.72
N GLY A 435 15.04 -10.56 6.77
CA GLY A 435 13.95 -11.54 6.87
C GLY A 435 14.25 -12.78 7.70
N GLY A 436 15.34 -12.77 8.48
CA GLY A 436 15.63 -13.74 9.54
C GLY A 436 14.89 -13.47 10.85
#